data_AF-A0A8X6WQR6-F1
#
_entry.id   AF-A0A8X6WQR6-F1
#
_cell.length_a   1.000
_cell.length_b   1.000
_cell.length_c   1.000
_cell.angle_alpha   90.00
_cell.angle_beta   90.00
_cell.angle_gamma   90.00
#
_symmetry.space_group_name_H-M   'P 1'
#
loop_
_entity.id
_entity.type
_entity.pdbx_description
1 polymer ?
#
loop_
_entity_poly.entity_id
_entity_poly.type
_entity_poly.pdbx_seq_one_letter_code
_entity_poly.pdbx_strand_id
1 'polypeptide(L)'
;MVQEKSCIYIRTLGCVWFILWVSLIHETPESHPRISKEELSLIRQGHEKKPRVPTPWKSVLTSVPLWALLAAHCGETWGFYTLLIQAPTYLSNILHFDLNENGLLSALPNLMLSTVSIFASILADHLRKRGIRISIIRKTLNTIGFFGPAICLAIVAFVGCKPVVIVALLCLALGLNGFAFSGFIATHVDMSPDFAGRFYCM
;
A
#
# COMPACT_ATOMS: atom_id res chain seq x y z
N MET A 1 -31.68 0.56 -13.47
CA MET A 1 -31.35 1.68 -14.39
C MET A 1 -30.14 2.50 -13.97
N VAL A 2 -29.97 2.87 -12.68
CA VAL A 2 -28.77 3.62 -12.20
C VAL A 2 -27.49 2.77 -12.26
N GLN A 3 -27.54 1.51 -11.82
CA GLN A 3 -26.40 0.57 -11.84
C GLN A 3 -25.81 0.33 -13.24
N GLU A 4 -26.68 0.27 -14.26
CA GLU A 4 -26.31 -0.03 -15.65
C GLU A 4 -25.58 1.14 -16.31
N LYS A 5 -26.03 2.37 -16.02
CA LYS A 5 -25.36 3.60 -16.45
C LYS A 5 -23.97 3.74 -15.82
N SER A 6 -23.84 3.47 -14.52
CA SER A 6 -22.54 3.49 -13.82
C SER A 6 -21.53 2.53 -14.43
N CYS A 7 -21.97 1.34 -14.85
CA CYS A 7 -21.11 0.34 -15.48
C CYS A 7 -20.59 0.78 -16.87
N ILE A 8 -21.41 1.50 -17.64
CA ILE A 8 -21.00 2.09 -18.92
C ILE A 8 -19.93 3.17 -18.71
N TYR A 9 -20.14 4.09 -17.76
CA TYR A 9 -19.18 5.15 -17.46
C TYR A 9 -17.81 4.61 -17.05
N ILE A 10 -17.77 3.59 -16.20
CA ILE A 10 -16.51 2.98 -15.74
C ILE A 10 -15.76 2.34 -16.91
N ARG A 11 -16.45 1.64 -17.82
CA ARG A 11 -15.81 1.02 -19.00
C ARG A 11 -15.28 2.05 -19.98
N THR A 12 -16.06 3.10 -20.28
CA THR A 12 -15.60 4.16 -21.19
C THR A 12 -14.41 4.91 -20.62
N LEU A 13 -14.43 5.20 -19.31
CA LEU A 13 -13.30 5.82 -18.63
C LEU A 13 -12.05 4.92 -18.66
N GLY A 14 -12.22 3.61 -18.46
CA GLY A 14 -11.14 2.63 -18.58
C GLY A 14 -10.53 2.57 -19.98
N CYS A 15 -11.34 2.63 -21.04
CA CYS A 15 -10.86 2.66 -22.41
C CYS A 15 -10.07 3.94 -22.71
N VAL A 16 -10.58 5.10 -22.29
CA VAL A 16 -9.88 6.38 -22.43
C VAL A 16 -8.55 6.36 -21.68
N TRP A 17 -8.55 5.85 -20.45
CA TRP A 17 -7.33 5.70 -19.64
C TRP A 17 -6.31 4.77 -20.31
N PHE A 18 -6.75 3.64 -20.87
CA PHE A 18 -5.86 2.71 -21.59
C PHE A 18 -5.20 3.36 -22.82
N ILE A 19 -5.97 4.11 -23.62
CA ILE A 19 -5.45 4.84 -24.78
C ILE A 19 -4.40 5.87 -24.34
N LEU A 20 -4.70 6.63 -23.27
CA LEU A 20 -3.73 7.57 -22.70
C LEU A 20 -2.47 6.83 -22.22
N TRP A 21 -2.62 5.74 -21.48
CA TRP A 21 -1.52 4.94 -20.94
C TRP A 21 -0.57 4.47 -22.06
N VAL A 22 -1.11 3.88 -23.14
CA VAL A 22 -0.31 3.41 -24.28
C VAL A 22 0.39 4.57 -25.00
N SER A 23 -0.25 5.75 -25.08
CA SER A 23 0.36 6.91 -25.73
C SER A 23 1.47 7.58 -24.90
N LEU A 24 1.39 7.52 -23.58
CA LEU A 24 2.25 8.27 -22.66
C LEU A 24 3.39 7.42 -22.07
N ILE A 25 3.21 6.10 -21.94
CA ILE A 25 4.15 5.24 -21.22
C ILE A 25 4.99 4.41 -22.19
N HIS A 26 6.31 4.52 -22.05
CA HIS A 26 7.30 3.82 -22.86
C HIS A 26 8.19 2.97 -21.95
N GLU A 27 8.54 1.75 -22.38
CA GLU A 27 9.24 0.76 -21.54
C GLU A 27 10.68 1.14 -21.19
N THR A 28 11.33 1.97 -22.02
CA THR A 28 12.70 2.43 -21.75
C THR A 28 12.77 3.95 -21.80
N PRO A 29 13.53 4.58 -20.88
CA PRO A 29 13.75 6.03 -20.91
C PRO A 29 14.40 6.48 -22.23
N GLU A 30 15.07 5.57 -22.95
CA GLU A 30 15.71 5.82 -24.24
C GLU A 30 14.70 5.89 -25.41
N SER A 31 13.53 5.25 -25.26
CA SER A 31 12.44 5.26 -26.25
C SER A 31 11.43 6.40 -26.06
N HIS A 32 11.57 7.18 -25.00
CA HIS A 32 10.60 8.22 -24.65
C HIS A 32 10.83 9.51 -25.47
N PRO A 33 9.88 9.95 -26.31
CA PRO A 33 10.09 11.06 -27.26
C PRO A 33 10.23 12.45 -26.59
N ARG A 34 9.88 12.57 -25.30
CA ARG A 34 9.87 13.83 -24.53
C ARG A 34 10.97 13.96 -23.47
N ILE A 35 11.90 13.01 -23.37
CA ILE A 35 12.95 13.05 -22.33
C ILE A 35 14.07 14.03 -22.70
N SER A 36 14.52 14.84 -21.73
CA SER A 36 15.67 15.73 -21.94
C SER A 36 16.99 14.97 -21.81
N LYS A 37 18.04 15.44 -22.49
CA LYS A 37 19.37 14.79 -22.45
C LYS A 37 19.99 14.84 -21.05
N GLU A 38 19.68 15.87 -20.27
CA GLU A 38 20.11 16.06 -18.89
C GLU A 38 19.42 15.08 -17.93
N GLU A 39 18.13 14.81 -18.12
CA GLU A 39 17.40 13.81 -17.33
C GLU A 39 17.91 12.40 -17.65
N LEU A 40 18.17 12.12 -18.92
CA LEU A 40 18.70 10.84 -19.37
C LEU A 40 20.11 10.56 -18.82
N SER A 41 20.95 11.58 -18.66
CA SER A 41 22.28 11.43 -18.05
C SER A 41 22.21 11.20 -16.54
N LEU A 42 21.29 11.85 -15.83
CA LEU A 42 21.01 11.60 -14.41
C LEU A 42 20.53 10.17 -14.15
N ILE A 43 19.60 9.67 -14.98
CA ILE A 43 19.10 8.29 -14.88
C ILE A 43 20.22 7.29 -15.14
N ARG A 44 21.07 7.54 -16.17
CA ARG A 44 22.21 6.68 -16.48
C ARG A 44 23.27 6.65 -15.38
N GLN A 45 23.54 7.77 -14.71
CA GLN A 45 24.47 7.80 -13.58
C GLN A 45 24.00 6.95 -12.38
N GLY A 46 22.69 6.80 -12.20
CA GLY A 46 22.11 5.96 -11.14
C GLY A 46 21.91 4.48 -11.51
N HIS A 47 22.09 4.11 -12.78
CA HIS A 47 21.84 2.75 -13.29
C HIS A 47 23.12 2.13 -13.87
N GLU A 48 23.91 1.47 -13.02
CA GLU A 48 24.94 0.55 -13.51
C GLU A 48 24.25 -0.67 -14.14
N LYS A 49 24.47 -0.91 -15.44
CA LYS A 49 24.02 -2.15 -16.11
C LYS A 49 24.77 -3.33 -15.51
N LYS A 50 24.24 -3.91 -14.44
CA LYS A 50 24.75 -5.16 -13.88
C LYS A 50 24.43 -6.30 -14.85
N PRO A 51 25.38 -7.24 -15.07
CA PRO A 51 25.13 -8.39 -15.90
C PRO A 51 23.95 -9.19 -15.34
N ARG A 52 23.04 -9.65 -16.21
CA ARG A 52 21.90 -10.49 -15.84
C ARG A 52 22.41 -11.84 -15.33
N VAL A 53 22.66 -11.93 -14.04
CA VAL A 53 23.01 -13.19 -13.37
C VAL A 53 21.74 -14.03 -13.15
N PRO A 54 21.81 -15.37 -13.31
CA PRO A 54 20.68 -16.23 -13.00
C PRO A 54 20.31 -16.12 -11.53
N THR A 55 19.02 -16.02 -11.23
CA THR A 55 18.53 -15.88 -9.85
C THR A 55 18.91 -17.12 -9.04
N PRO A 56 19.63 -16.99 -7.92
CA PRO A 56 19.98 -18.13 -7.09
C PRO A 56 18.79 -18.55 -6.22
N TRP A 57 17.77 -19.16 -6.84
CA TRP A 57 16.49 -19.54 -6.21
C TRP A 57 16.68 -20.35 -4.91
N LYS A 58 17.64 -21.28 -4.88
CA LYS A 58 17.92 -22.07 -3.67
C LYS A 58 18.41 -21.19 -2.52
N SER A 59 19.33 -20.26 -2.78
CA SER A 59 19.86 -19.36 -1.75
C SER A 59 18.79 -18.41 -1.23
N VAL A 60 17.95 -17.90 -2.13
CA VAL A 60 16.81 -17.03 -1.82
C VAL A 60 15.79 -17.77 -0.94
N LEU A 61 15.32 -18.95 -1.38
CA LEU A 61 14.30 -19.73 -0.68
C LEU A 61 14.79 -20.31 0.65
N THR A 62 16.11 -20.47 0.84
CA THR A 62 16.69 -20.94 2.12
C THR A 62 17.03 -19.77 3.06
N SER A 63 16.79 -18.51 2.66
CA SER A 63 17.14 -17.36 3.46
C SER A 63 16.10 -17.08 4.57
N VAL A 64 16.56 -16.97 5.82
CA VAL A 64 15.70 -16.63 6.98
C VAL A 64 14.94 -15.30 6.82
N PRO A 65 15.55 -14.23 6.24
CA PRO A 65 14.85 -12.97 6.05
C PRO A 65 13.63 -13.08 5.12
N LEU A 66 13.66 -13.98 4.13
CA LEU A 66 12.54 -14.19 3.21
C LEU A 66 11.34 -14.78 3.94
N TRP A 67 11.53 -15.83 4.73
CA TRP A 67 10.45 -16.46 5.48
C TRP A 67 9.86 -15.55 6.55
N ALA A 68 10.70 -14.76 7.23
CA ALA A 68 10.25 -13.75 8.18
C ALA A 68 9.41 -12.67 7.49
N LEU A 69 9.81 -12.22 6.30
CA LEU A 69 9.07 -11.25 5.50
C LEU A 69 7.75 -11.85 5.00
N LEU A 70 7.74 -13.10 4.53
CA LEU A 70 6.54 -13.79 4.05
C LEU A 70 5.51 -13.96 5.18
N ALA A 71 5.95 -14.42 6.35
CA ALA A 71 5.07 -14.57 7.51
C ALA A 71 4.47 -13.23 7.96
N ALA A 72 5.29 -12.16 7.98
CA ALA A 72 4.81 -10.82 8.26
C ALA A 72 3.79 -10.37 7.20
N HIS A 73 4.11 -10.53 5.91
CA HIS A 73 3.23 -10.16 4.81
C HIS A 73 1.88 -10.87 4.90
N CYS A 74 1.87 -12.19 5.09
CA CYS A 74 0.62 -12.94 5.27
C CYS A 74 -0.22 -12.42 6.44
N GLY A 75 0.40 -12.12 7.58
CA GLY A 75 -0.30 -11.57 8.75
C GLY A 75 -0.86 -10.17 8.51
N GLU A 76 -0.10 -9.31 7.84
CA GLU A 76 -0.51 -7.95 7.50
C GLU A 76 -1.68 -7.97 6.52
N THR A 77 -1.54 -8.70 5.43
CA THR A 77 -2.55 -8.79 4.37
C THR A 77 -3.84 -9.38 4.92
N TRP A 78 -3.76 -10.43 5.74
CA TRP A 78 -4.94 -11.01 6.38
C TRP A 78 -5.62 -10.01 7.34
N GLY A 79 -4.85 -9.32 8.17
CA GLY A 79 -5.38 -8.32 9.10
C GLY A 79 -6.02 -7.13 8.37
N PHE A 80 -5.37 -6.63 7.33
CA PHE A 80 -5.86 -5.54 6.48
C PHE A 80 -7.18 -5.92 5.79
N TYR A 81 -7.23 -7.07 5.10
CA TYR A 81 -8.47 -7.50 4.44
C TYR A 81 -9.58 -7.78 5.43
N THR A 82 -9.26 -8.36 6.60
CA THR A 82 -10.26 -8.57 7.65
C THR A 82 -10.85 -7.24 8.11
N LEU A 83 -10.02 -6.24 8.40
CA LEU A 83 -10.49 -4.90 8.76
C LEU A 83 -11.28 -4.24 7.62
N LEU A 84 -10.82 -4.35 6.39
CA LEU A 84 -11.46 -3.75 5.22
C LEU A 84 -12.87 -4.32 4.96
N ILE A 85 -13.03 -5.64 5.11
CA ILE A 85 -14.31 -6.33 4.90
C ILE A 85 -15.24 -6.16 6.11
N GLN A 86 -14.68 -6.27 7.32
CA GLN A 86 -15.48 -6.23 8.54
C GLN A 86 -15.85 -4.81 8.97
N ALA A 87 -15.08 -3.78 8.65
CA ALA A 87 -15.42 -2.39 8.98
C ALA A 87 -16.81 -1.96 8.45
N PRO A 88 -17.14 -2.09 7.14
CA PRO A 88 -18.47 -1.73 6.65
C PRO A 88 -19.56 -2.66 7.19
N THR A 89 -19.26 -3.95 7.33
CA THR A 89 -20.19 -4.96 7.88
C THR A 89 -20.54 -4.66 9.34
N TYR A 90 -19.57 -4.22 10.14
CA TYR A 90 -19.75 -3.84 11.53
C TYR A 90 -20.60 -2.56 11.66
N LEU A 91 -20.30 -1.55 10.84
CA LEU A 91 -21.05 -0.29 10.79
C LEU A 91 -22.53 -0.51 10.43
N SER A 92 -22.81 -1.41 9.46
CA SER A 92 -24.17 -1.71 9.02
C SER A 92 -24.92 -2.63 9.98
N ASN A 93 -24.33 -3.76 10.38
CA ASN A 93 -25.05 -4.81 11.10
C ASN A 93 -25.17 -4.56 12.61
N ILE A 94 -24.19 -3.89 13.23
CA ILE A 94 -24.16 -3.70 14.70
C ILE A 94 -24.58 -2.28 15.07
N LEU A 95 -24.17 -1.30 14.28
CA LEU A 95 -24.52 0.10 14.50
C LEU A 95 -25.83 0.52 13.82
N HIS A 96 -26.40 -0.34 12.98
CA HIS A 96 -27.61 -0.06 12.18
C HIS A 96 -27.52 1.24 11.39
N PHE A 97 -26.30 1.65 10.99
CA PHE A 97 -26.15 2.81 10.12
C PHE A 97 -26.56 2.47 8.69
N ASP A 98 -27.42 3.30 8.12
CA ASP A 98 -27.76 3.24 6.71
C ASP A 98 -26.58 3.70 5.86
N LEU A 99 -25.77 2.76 5.38
CA LEU A 99 -24.61 3.04 4.53
C LEU A 99 -25.01 3.73 3.22
N ASN A 100 -26.27 3.58 2.80
CA ASN A 100 -26.84 4.22 1.61
C ASN A 100 -27.11 5.71 1.82
N GLU A 101 -27.49 6.15 3.02
CA GLU A 101 -27.71 7.57 3.32
C GLU A 101 -26.41 8.26 3.77
N ASN A 102 -25.54 7.54 4.48
CA ASN A 102 -24.30 8.07 5.06
C ASN A 102 -23.05 7.60 4.31
N GLY A 103 -23.01 7.81 2.99
CA GLY A 103 -21.85 7.46 2.15
C GLY A 103 -20.52 8.10 2.60
N LEU A 104 -20.58 9.27 3.23
CA LEU A 104 -19.42 9.94 3.86
C LEU A 104 -18.82 9.12 5.01
N LEU A 105 -19.65 8.46 5.81
CA LEU A 105 -19.23 7.68 6.98
C LEU A 105 -18.57 6.36 6.54
N SER A 106 -19.05 5.78 5.45
CA SER A 106 -18.46 4.61 4.79
C SER A 106 -17.12 4.92 4.10
N ALA A 107 -16.96 6.15 3.60
CA ALA A 107 -15.72 6.62 2.99
C ALA A 107 -14.65 6.98 4.03
N LEU A 108 -15.05 7.31 5.26
CA LEU A 108 -14.19 7.85 6.33
C LEU A 108 -13.00 6.95 6.68
N PRO A 109 -13.15 5.62 6.90
CA PRO A 109 -12.01 4.74 7.16
C PRO A 109 -11.03 4.69 5.98
N ASN A 110 -11.54 4.64 4.75
CA ASN A 110 -10.73 4.58 3.54
C ASN A 110 -9.99 5.91 3.26
N LEU A 111 -10.64 7.03 3.59
CA LEU A 111 -10.04 8.36 3.50
C LEU A 111 -8.90 8.52 4.52
N MET A 112 -9.11 8.04 5.75
CA MET A 112 -8.08 8.00 6.80
C MET A 112 -6.88 7.16 6.38
N LEU A 113 -7.13 5.95 5.84
CA LEU A 113 -6.08 5.10 5.27
C LEU A 113 -5.25 5.85 4.22
N SER A 114 -5.91 6.48 3.25
CA SER A 114 -5.26 7.20 2.15
C SER A 114 -4.45 8.41 2.63
N THR A 115 -4.98 9.15 3.60
CA THR A 115 -4.31 10.35 4.14
C THR A 115 -3.08 9.95 4.95
N VAL A 116 -3.21 8.92 5.79
CA VAL A 116 -2.09 8.42 6.61
C VAL A 116 -1.03 7.75 5.75
N SER A 117 -1.40 7.02 4.68
CA SER A 117 -0.42 6.44 3.76
C SER A 117 0.43 7.52 3.07
N ILE A 118 -0.20 8.61 2.62
CA ILE A 118 0.53 9.75 2.01
C ILE A 118 1.47 10.37 3.04
N PHE A 119 0.98 10.63 4.26
CA PHE A 119 1.81 11.17 5.33
C PHE A 119 2.99 10.25 5.68
N ALA A 120 2.76 8.95 5.76
CA ALA A 120 3.78 7.94 6.01
C ALA A 120 4.86 7.91 4.91
N SER A 121 4.46 8.06 3.64
CA SER A 121 5.40 8.16 2.51
C SER A 121 6.25 9.42 2.59
N ILE A 122 5.64 10.59 2.82
CA ILE A 122 6.37 11.86 2.98
C ILE A 122 7.35 11.78 4.15
N LEU A 123 6.89 11.20 5.28
CA LEU A 123 7.72 11.01 6.46
C LEU A 123 8.91 10.08 6.15
N ALA A 124 8.69 8.97 5.44
CA ALA A 124 9.74 8.06 5.03
C ALA A 124 10.81 8.75 4.16
N ASP A 125 10.38 9.55 3.19
CA ASP A 125 11.28 10.30 2.31
C ASP A 125 12.06 11.38 3.06
N HIS A 126 11.42 12.07 4.01
CA HIS A 126 12.09 13.07 4.85
C HIS A 126 13.14 12.44 5.77
N LEU A 127 12.83 11.30 6.38
CA LEU A 127 13.78 10.54 7.20
C LEU A 127 14.96 10.02 6.36
N ARG A 128 14.70 9.62 5.11
CA ARG A 128 15.74 9.22 4.15
C ARG A 128 16.65 10.39 3.79
N LYS A 129 16.11 11.58 3.52
CA LYS A 129 16.89 12.81 3.24
C LYS A 129 17.78 13.22 4.42
N ARG A 130 17.39 12.88 5.65
CA ARG A 130 18.19 13.08 6.87
C ARG A 130 19.30 12.04 7.07
N GLY A 131 19.47 11.09 6.16
CA GLY A 131 20.53 10.08 6.21
C GLY A 131 20.23 8.87 7.09
N ILE A 132 18.98 8.68 7.53
CA ILE A 132 18.61 7.49 8.31
C ILE A 132 18.59 6.27 7.39
N ARG A 133 19.15 5.15 7.87
CA ARG A 133 19.21 3.90 7.13
C ARG A 133 17.80 3.41 6.76
N ILE A 134 17.59 3.08 5.49
CA ILE A 134 16.30 2.63 4.94
C ILE A 134 15.72 1.47 5.75
N SER A 135 16.55 0.50 6.16
CA SER A 135 16.10 -0.64 6.97
C SER A 135 15.47 -0.24 8.30
N ILE A 136 15.94 0.85 8.93
CA ILE A 136 15.38 1.34 10.20
C ILE A 136 14.03 1.99 9.93
N ILE A 137 13.96 2.85 8.90
CA ILE A 137 12.71 3.52 8.49
C ILE A 137 11.63 2.48 8.21
N ARG A 138 11.92 1.48 7.36
CA ARG A 138 10.96 0.43 6.98
C ARG A 138 10.53 -0.41 8.19
N LYS A 139 11.46 -0.79 9.07
CA LYS A 139 11.13 -1.55 10.30
C LYS A 139 10.20 -0.75 11.22
N THR A 140 10.49 0.51 11.47
CA THR A 140 9.66 1.35 12.35
C THR A 140 8.26 1.56 11.78
N LEU A 141 8.14 1.85 10.48
CA LEU A 141 6.84 2.02 9.82
C LEU A 141 6.01 0.73 9.84
N ASN A 142 6.63 -0.42 9.56
CA ASN A 142 5.96 -1.71 9.68
C ASN A 142 5.52 -1.99 11.12
N THR A 143 6.39 -1.81 12.12
CA THR A 143 6.01 -2.01 13.53
C THR A 143 4.79 -1.16 13.90
N ILE A 144 4.72 0.11 13.49
CA ILE A 144 3.55 0.96 13.74
C ILE A 144 2.31 0.41 13.00
N GLY A 145 2.47 -0.02 11.75
CA GLY A 145 1.40 -0.60 10.94
C GLY A 145 0.85 -1.94 11.43
N PHE A 146 1.64 -2.73 12.19
CA PHE A 146 1.17 -3.97 12.82
C PHE A 146 0.60 -3.75 14.21
N PHE A 147 1.37 -3.11 15.10
CA PHE A 147 0.97 -2.96 16.49
C PHE A 147 -0.11 -1.91 16.68
N GLY A 148 -0.14 -0.85 15.86
CA GLY A 148 -1.15 0.19 15.92
C GLY A 148 -2.58 -0.34 15.76
N PRO A 149 -2.90 -1.03 14.65
CA PRO A 149 -4.21 -1.64 14.46
C PRO A 149 -4.51 -2.73 15.49
N ALA A 150 -3.53 -3.54 15.90
CA ALA A 150 -3.72 -4.58 16.91
C ALA A 150 -4.14 -4.00 18.27
N ILE A 151 -3.50 -2.93 18.72
CA ILE A 151 -3.87 -2.23 19.97
C ILE A 151 -5.26 -1.61 19.84
N CYS A 152 -5.55 -0.96 18.71
CA CYS A 152 -6.87 -0.37 18.48
C CYS A 152 -7.99 -1.42 18.50
N LEU A 153 -7.77 -2.56 17.85
CA LEU A 153 -8.71 -3.69 17.85
C LEU A 153 -8.89 -4.31 19.24
N ALA A 154 -7.80 -4.44 20.01
CA ALA A 154 -7.89 -4.91 21.38
C ALA A 154 -8.75 -3.95 22.23
N ILE A 155 -8.56 -2.64 22.09
CA ILE A 155 -9.39 -1.64 22.78
C ILE A 155 -10.85 -1.75 22.36
N VAL A 156 -11.15 -1.93 21.06
CA VAL A 156 -12.52 -2.13 20.56
C VAL A 156 -13.20 -3.32 21.24
N ALA A 157 -12.48 -4.42 21.51
CA ALA A 157 -13.04 -5.58 22.19
C ALA A 157 -13.45 -5.31 23.65
N PHE A 158 -12.83 -4.32 24.31
CA PHE A 158 -13.14 -3.92 25.70
C PHE A 158 -14.06 -2.71 25.80
N VAL A 159 -14.20 -1.93 24.72
CA VAL A 159 -15.12 -0.79 24.64
C VAL A 159 -16.53 -1.34 24.37
N GLY A 160 -17.41 -1.25 25.38
CA GLY A 160 -18.81 -1.68 25.29
C GLY A 160 -19.66 -0.88 24.28
N CYS A 161 -20.99 -0.82 24.45
CA CYS A 161 -21.95 -0.22 23.50
C CYS A 161 -21.85 1.31 23.33
N LYS A 162 -20.72 1.82 22.82
CA LYS A 162 -20.50 3.23 22.47
C LYS A 162 -20.14 3.34 20.98
N PRO A 163 -21.14 3.49 20.10
CA PRO A 163 -20.95 3.37 18.65
C PRO A 163 -19.91 4.35 18.10
N VAL A 164 -19.94 5.61 18.51
CA VAL A 164 -19.01 6.66 18.04
C VAL A 164 -17.54 6.34 18.34
N VAL A 165 -17.27 5.78 19.52
CA VAL A 165 -15.90 5.43 19.93
C VAL A 165 -15.37 4.26 19.11
N ILE A 166 -16.23 3.28 18.81
CA ILE A 166 -15.88 2.12 18.00
C ILE A 166 -15.57 2.54 16.56
N VAL A 167 -16.40 3.42 15.96
CA VAL A 167 -16.11 3.96 14.61
C VAL A 167 -14.78 4.71 14.61
N ALA A 168 -14.53 5.57 15.60
CA ALA A 168 -13.27 6.32 15.68
C ALA A 168 -12.05 5.38 15.79
N LEU A 169 -12.14 4.33 16.61
CA LEU A 169 -11.07 3.34 16.76
C LEU A 169 -10.87 2.49 15.52
N LEU A 170 -11.94 2.13 14.80
CA LEU A 170 -11.85 1.40 13.53
C LEU A 170 -11.22 2.28 12.44
N CYS A 171 -11.61 3.56 12.34
CA CYS A 171 -10.98 4.53 11.45
C CYS A 171 -9.50 4.72 11.78
N LEU A 172 -9.14 4.77 13.07
CA LEU A 172 -7.76 4.88 13.52
C LEU A 172 -6.96 3.61 13.22
N ALA A 173 -7.53 2.43 13.44
CA ALA A 173 -6.90 1.15 13.12
C ALA A 173 -6.60 1.06 11.61
N LEU A 174 -7.58 1.37 10.76
CA LEU A 174 -7.41 1.37 9.31
C LEU A 174 -6.41 2.45 8.86
N GLY A 175 -6.47 3.64 9.47
CA GLY A 175 -5.50 4.71 9.23
C GLY A 175 -4.07 4.29 9.55
N LEU A 176 -3.84 3.72 10.74
CA LEU A 176 -2.51 3.26 11.17
C LEU A 176 -1.96 2.13 10.28
N ASN A 177 -2.82 1.29 9.72
CA ASN A 177 -2.41 0.30 8.74
C ASN A 177 -1.81 0.96 7.47
N GLY A 178 -2.17 2.20 7.14
CA GLY A 178 -1.55 2.99 6.07
C GLY A 178 -0.03 3.16 6.17
N PHE A 179 0.55 3.06 7.36
CA PHE A 179 2.00 3.05 7.55
C PHE A 179 2.66 1.78 6.98
N ALA A 180 1.95 0.65 6.96
CA ALA A 180 2.45 -0.61 6.40
C ALA A 180 2.68 -0.48 4.89
N PHE A 181 1.78 0.17 4.14
CA PHE A 181 1.91 0.36 2.68
C PHE A 181 3.22 1.04 2.27
N SER A 182 3.68 2.04 3.02
CA SER A 182 4.97 2.71 2.80
C SER A 182 6.15 1.81 3.21
N GLY A 183 5.97 0.90 4.15
CA GLY A 183 6.99 -0.03 4.62
C GLY A 183 7.17 -1.24 3.70
N PHE A 184 6.14 -2.09 3.59
CA PHE A 184 6.27 -3.42 3.00
C PHE A 184 6.50 -3.37 1.48
N ILE A 185 5.68 -2.62 0.72
CA ILE A 185 5.75 -2.57 -0.75
C ILE A 185 7.14 -2.12 -1.22
N ALA A 186 7.65 -1.09 -0.56
CA ALA A 186 8.97 -0.57 -0.87
C ALA A 186 10.11 -1.50 -0.42
N THR A 187 9.93 -2.29 0.65
CA THR A 187 10.93 -3.26 1.09
C THR A 187 11.17 -4.37 0.06
N HIS A 188 10.15 -4.79 -0.70
CA HIS A 188 10.32 -5.76 -1.79
C HIS A 188 11.24 -5.23 -2.91
N VAL A 189 11.10 -3.96 -3.27
CA VAL A 189 11.95 -3.30 -4.27
C VAL A 189 13.38 -3.10 -3.73
N ASP A 190 13.50 -2.69 -2.47
CA ASP A 190 14.78 -2.44 -1.80
C ASP A 190 15.61 -3.75 -1.60
N MET A 191 14.94 -4.89 -1.39
CA MET A 191 15.61 -6.18 -1.13
C MET A 191 16.08 -6.89 -2.39
N SER A 192 15.51 -6.57 -3.56
CA SER A 192 15.96 -7.13 -4.84
C SER A 192 15.71 -6.21 -6.03
N PRO A 193 16.50 -5.14 -6.22
CA PRO A 193 16.34 -4.23 -7.36
C PRO A 193 16.47 -4.94 -8.72
N ASP A 194 17.31 -5.98 -8.82
CA ASP A 194 17.52 -6.75 -10.05
C ASP A 194 16.45 -7.82 -10.32
N PHE A 195 15.63 -8.19 -9.32
CA PHE A 195 14.62 -9.26 -9.44
C PHE A 195 13.22 -8.86 -8.92
N ALA A 196 12.96 -7.57 -8.65
CA ALA A 196 11.73 -7.08 -8.05
C ALA A 196 10.46 -7.58 -8.77
N GLY A 197 10.46 -7.60 -10.11
CA GLY A 197 9.33 -8.12 -10.90
C GLY A 197 9.08 -9.62 -10.74
N ARG A 198 10.11 -10.42 -10.41
CA ARG A 198 9.97 -11.87 -10.15
C ARG A 198 9.55 -12.17 -8.71
N PHE A 199 9.95 -11.33 -7.75
CA PHE A 199 9.52 -11.45 -6.35
C PHE A 199 8.10 -10.94 -6.10
N TYR A 200 7.61 -9.99 -6.90
CA TYR A 200 6.24 -9.46 -6.75
C TYR A 200 5.16 -10.45 -7.23
N CYS A 201 5.52 -11.37 -8.13
CA CYS A 201 4.60 -12.40 -8.67
C CYS A 201 4.50 -13.65 -7.76
N MET A 202 5.34 -13.75 -6.73
CA MET A 202 5.42 -14.90 -5.82
C MET A 202 4.93 -14.52 -4.44
#